data_AF-A0A972V281-F1
#
_entry.id   AF-A0A972V281-F1
#
_cell.length_a   1.000
_cell.length_b   1.000
_cell.length_c   1.000
_cell.angle_alpha   90.00
_cell.angle_beta   90.00
_cell.angle_gamma   90.00
#
_symmetry.space_group_name_H-M   'P 1'
#
loop_
_entity.id
_entity.type
_entity.pdbx_description
1 polymer ?
#
loop_
_entity_poly.entity_id
_entity_poly.type
_entity_poly.pdbx_seq_one_letter_code
_entity_poly.pdbx_strand_id
1 'polypeptide(L)'
;MSLSEFDHYVSKGELYEYLSAKYNGNISRDDAKEIVFKVLFSQNEIYKNYIKTVPYKKEKQVFEFVFPFVSDSITILKSRDYKKLSNLLTKIESHIFIDCISKKLVNAGIIPKTIHDSVIIKQEHQEQALSIIKKVFDDKFKVTPSLHIKKLNQN
;
A
#
# COMPACT_ATOMS: atom_id res chain seq x y z
N MET A 1 9.37 -9.65 15.46
CA MET A 1 9.80 -9.28 14.10
C MET A 1 10.28 -7.83 14.09
N SER A 2 11.40 -7.56 13.43
CA SER A 2 11.99 -6.22 13.29
C SER A 2 11.36 -5.43 12.13
N LEU A 3 11.52 -4.10 12.13
CA LEU A 3 11.06 -3.26 11.02
C LEU A 3 11.78 -3.58 9.70
N SER A 4 13.06 -4.00 9.76
CA SER A 4 13.84 -4.40 8.59
C SER A 4 13.31 -5.67 7.92
N GLU A 5 12.82 -6.63 8.69
CA GLU A 5 12.17 -7.82 8.13
C GLU A 5 10.84 -7.44 7.45
N PHE A 6 10.09 -6.48 8.00
CA PHE A 6 8.85 -6.03 7.40
C PHE A 6 9.11 -5.34 6.06
N ASP A 7 10.08 -4.43 6.04
CA ASP A 7 10.54 -3.75 4.85
C ASP A 7 11.00 -4.73 3.76
N HIS A 8 11.73 -5.79 4.13
CA HIS A 8 12.15 -6.83 3.20
C HIS A 8 10.95 -7.47 2.47
N TYR A 9 9.96 -7.97 3.21
CA TYR A 9 8.80 -8.65 2.60
C TYR A 9 7.90 -7.69 1.81
N VAL A 10 7.77 -6.44 2.27
CA VAL A 10 7.04 -5.40 1.52
C VAL A 10 7.74 -5.10 0.20
N SER A 11 9.05 -4.82 0.24
CA SER A 11 9.83 -4.46 -0.94
C SER A 11 9.95 -5.58 -1.98
N LYS A 12 9.82 -6.84 -1.56
CA LYS A 12 9.78 -8.00 -2.45
C LYS A 12 8.38 -8.35 -2.98
N GLY A 13 7.32 -7.75 -2.42
CA GLY A 13 5.94 -8.09 -2.78
C GLY A 13 5.44 -9.42 -2.20
N GLU A 14 6.09 -9.90 -1.13
CA GLU A 14 5.89 -11.20 -0.48
C GLU A 14 5.20 -11.08 0.89
N LEU A 15 4.77 -9.87 1.27
CA LEU A 15 4.15 -9.60 2.57
C LEU A 15 2.96 -10.54 2.87
N TYR A 16 2.11 -10.79 1.88
CA TYR A 16 0.89 -11.58 2.06
C TYR A 16 1.20 -13.08 2.17
N GLU A 17 2.14 -13.59 1.37
CA GLU A 17 2.68 -14.94 1.50
C GLU A 17 3.25 -15.16 2.89
N TYR A 18 4.06 -14.21 3.37
CA TYR A 18 4.67 -14.31 4.68
C TYR A 18 3.62 -14.34 5.80
N LEU A 19 2.63 -13.45 5.75
CA LEU A 19 1.53 -13.43 6.71
C LEU A 19 0.71 -14.73 6.67
N SER A 20 0.41 -15.23 5.47
CA SER A 20 -0.31 -16.50 5.26
C SER A 20 0.47 -17.68 5.85
N ALA A 21 1.77 -17.78 5.58
CA ALA A 21 2.63 -18.86 6.05
C ALA A 21 2.85 -18.85 7.57
N LYS A 22 2.78 -17.67 8.21
CA LYS A 22 2.89 -17.53 9.68
C LYS A 22 1.57 -17.74 10.40
N TYR A 23 0.47 -17.89 9.67
CA TYR A 23 -0.83 -18.15 10.25
C TYR A 23 -1.11 -19.65 10.31
N ASN A 24 -1.33 -20.17 11.53
CA ASN A 24 -1.57 -21.60 11.77
C ASN A 24 -2.86 -22.16 11.12
N GLY A 25 -3.73 -21.29 10.57
CA GLY A 25 -5.00 -21.69 9.97
C GLY A 25 -5.02 -21.77 8.44
N ASN A 26 -3.86 -21.78 7.76
CA ASN A 26 -3.76 -21.89 6.29
C ASN A 26 -4.69 -20.93 5.54
N ILE A 27 -4.47 -19.63 5.67
CA ILE A 27 -5.25 -18.61 4.96
C ILE A 27 -4.72 -18.37 3.55
N SER A 28 -5.57 -17.98 2.61
CA SER A 28 -5.15 -17.63 1.26
C SER A 28 -4.40 -16.28 1.22
N ARG A 29 -3.74 -15.98 0.10
CA ARG A 29 -3.16 -14.65 -0.16
C ARG A 29 -4.21 -13.53 -0.08
N ASP A 30 -5.42 -13.82 -0.56
CA ASP A 30 -6.52 -12.85 -0.56
C ASP A 30 -7.04 -12.58 0.86
N ASP A 31 -7.13 -13.61 1.70
CA ASP A 31 -7.47 -13.46 3.13
C ASP A 31 -6.39 -12.65 3.87
N ALA A 32 -5.11 -12.95 3.63
CA ALA A 32 -3.99 -12.22 4.21
C ALA A 32 -4.03 -10.74 3.81
N LYS A 33 -4.36 -10.46 2.55
CA LYS A 33 -4.59 -9.10 2.07
C LYS A 33 -5.76 -8.45 2.81
N GLU A 34 -6.89 -9.13 2.96
CA GLU A 34 -8.04 -8.58 3.70
C GLU A 34 -7.68 -8.24 5.16
N ILE A 35 -6.90 -9.09 5.84
CA ILE A 35 -6.40 -8.82 7.19
C ILE A 35 -5.59 -7.52 7.21
N VAL A 36 -4.62 -7.36 6.31
CA VAL A 36 -3.79 -6.15 6.23
C VAL A 36 -4.65 -4.91 6.03
N PHE A 37 -5.64 -4.96 5.12
CA PHE A 37 -6.55 -3.85 4.87
C PHE A 37 -7.41 -3.52 6.11
N LYS A 38 -7.97 -4.54 6.79
CA LYS A 38 -8.72 -4.35 8.04
C LYS A 38 -7.86 -3.67 9.10
N VAL A 39 -6.61 -4.07 9.26
CA VAL A 39 -5.68 -3.46 10.22
C VAL A 39 -5.38 -2.00 9.86
N LEU A 40 -5.05 -1.73 8.59
CA LEU A 40 -4.69 -0.39 8.12
C LEU A 40 -5.86 0.60 8.17
N PHE A 41 -7.09 0.17 7.86
CA PHE A 41 -8.20 1.11 7.60
C PHE A 41 -9.32 1.09 8.65
N SER A 42 -9.42 0.08 9.53
CA SER A 42 -10.46 0.05 10.58
C SER A 42 -10.11 0.92 11.80
N GLN A 43 -11.11 1.36 12.57
CA GLN A 43 -10.87 2.07 13.84
C GLN A 43 -10.14 1.19 14.86
N ASN A 44 -9.29 1.76 15.72
CA ASN A 44 -8.68 1.00 16.81
C ASN A 44 -9.76 0.46 17.74
N GLU A 45 -10.69 1.34 18.15
CA GLU A 45 -11.76 1.08 19.09
C GLU A 45 -12.98 1.88 18.69
N ILE A 46 -14.18 1.35 18.96
CA ILE A 46 -15.46 2.03 18.74
C ILE A 46 -16.21 2.01 20.07
N TYR A 47 -16.72 3.18 20.47
CA TYR A 47 -17.56 3.33 21.65
C TYR A 47 -19.01 3.53 21.20
N LYS A 48 -19.89 2.59 21.55
CA LYS A 48 -21.34 2.69 21.29
C LYS A 48 -22.10 2.32 22.56
N ASN A 49 -22.99 3.19 23.02
CA ASN A 49 -23.78 2.99 24.24
C ASN A 49 -22.89 2.63 25.46
N TYR A 50 -21.77 3.33 25.65
CA TYR A 50 -20.78 3.05 26.70
C TYR A 50 -20.08 1.68 26.62
N ILE A 51 -20.29 0.92 25.54
CA ILE A 51 -19.61 -0.34 25.27
C ILE A 51 -18.45 -0.08 24.31
N LYS A 52 -17.24 -0.46 24.75
CA LYS A 52 -16.02 -0.45 23.96
C LYS A 52 -15.91 -1.73 23.15
N THR A 53 -15.77 -1.60 21.83
CA THR A 53 -15.57 -2.73 20.91
C THR A 53 -14.34 -2.50 20.03
N VAL A 54 -13.65 -3.58 19.67
CA VAL A 54 -12.52 -3.54 18.73
C VAL A 54 -12.98 -4.19 17.44
N PRO A 55 -13.16 -3.44 16.35
CA PRO A 55 -13.55 -4.03 15.07
C PRO A 55 -12.41 -4.92 14.55
N TYR A 56 -12.77 -6.05 13.94
CA TYR A 56 -11.83 -7.04 13.38
C TYR A 56 -10.76 -7.48 14.37
N LYS A 57 -11.16 -7.68 15.64
CA LYS A 57 -10.24 -8.02 16.73
C LYS A 57 -9.35 -9.23 16.41
N LYS A 58 -9.91 -10.27 15.79
CA LYS A 58 -9.16 -11.48 15.44
C LYS A 58 -8.08 -11.18 14.40
N GLU A 59 -8.43 -10.48 13.33
CA GLU A 59 -7.50 -10.11 12.26
C GLU A 59 -6.38 -9.21 12.78
N LYS A 60 -6.69 -8.28 13.69
CA LYS A 60 -5.68 -7.44 14.34
C LYS A 60 -4.72 -8.23 15.21
N GLN A 61 -5.24 -9.16 16.01
CA GLN A 61 -4.41 -10.04 16.85
C GLN A 61 -3.48 -10.92 16.00
N VAL A 62 -3.97 -11.41 14.86
CA VAL A 62 -3.16 -12.18 13.90
C VAL A 62 -2.04 -11.31 13.33
N PHE A 63 -2.37 -10.12 12.86
CA PHE A 63 -1.37 -9.21 12.33
C PHE A 63 -0.34 -8.79 13.38
N GLU A 64 -0.79 -8.50 14.61
CA GLU A 64 0.08 -8.15 15.74
C GLU A 64 1.01 -9.30 16.14
N PHE A 65 0.54 -10.54 16.12
CA PHE A 65 1.38 -11.71 16.39
C PHE A 65 2.55 -11.82 15.40
N VAL A 66 2.29 -11.55 14.12
CA VAL A 66 3.31 -11.62 13.06
C VAL A 66 4.18 -10.34 13.02
N PHE A 67 3.56 -9.18 13.21
CA PHE A 67 4.15 -7.85 13.00
C PHE A 67 3.93 -6.92 14.22
N PRO A 68 4.41 -7.26 15.43
CA PRO A 68 4.03 -6.56 16.66
C PRO A 68 4.41 -5.07 16.62
N PHE A 69 5.64 -4.76 16.26
CA PHE A 69 6.14 -3.37 16.17
C PHE A 69 5.37 -2.52 15.15
N VAL A 70 4.99 -3.11 14.02
CA VAL A 70 4.21 -2.41 12.98
C VAL A 70 2.78 -2.20 13.44
N SER A 71 2.18 -3.19 14.11
CA SER A 71 0.86 -3.09 14.72
C SER A 71 0.79 -1.96 15.75
N ASP A 72 1.79 -1.85 16.61
CA ASP A 72 1.91 -0.77 17.59
C ASP A 72 2.00 0.60 16.91
N SER A 73 2.86 0.70 15.89
CA SER A 73 3.02 1.93 15.10
C SER A 73 1.71 2.36 14.44
N ILE A 74 0.97 1.41 13.82
CA ILE A 74 -0.35 1.65 13.23
C ILE A 74 -1.34 2.14 14.30
N THR A 75 -1.35 1.49 15.45
CA THR A 75 -2.24 1.83 16.56
C THR A 75 -1.97 3.25 17.07
N ILE A 76 -0.69 3.62 17.23
CA ILE A 76 -0.26 4.97 17.66
C ILE A 76 -0.68 6.02 16.62
N LEU A 77 -0.42 5.77 15.33
CA LEU A 77 -0.78 6.70 14.23
C LEU A 77 -2.29 6.95 14.15
N LYS A 78 -3.10 6.00 14.61
CA LYS A 78 -4.57 6.03 14.58
C LYS A 78 -5.22 6.45 15.91
N SER A 79 -4.44 6.60 16.98
CA SER A 79 -4.92 6.82 18.35
C SER A 79 -5.87 8.00 18.53
N ARG A 80 -5.63 9.12 17.83
CA ARG A 80 -6.48 10.33 17.90
C ARG A 80 -7.56 10.38 16.83
N ASP A 81 -7.24 9.86 15.65
CA ASP A 81 -8.15 9.84 14.50
C ASP A 81 -7.71 8.69 13.61
N TYR A 82 -8.58 7.68 13.48
CA TYR A 82 -8.28 6.48 12.72
C TYR A 82 -8.02 6.74 11.23
N LYS A 83 -8.52 7.86 10.69
CA LYS A 83 -8.32 8.25 9.30
C LYS A 83 -6.92 8.79 9.03
N LYS A 84 -6.16 9.18 10.07
CA LYS A 84 -4.82 9.76 9.91
C LYS A 84 -3.87 8.88 9.11
N LEU A 85 -3.80 7.59 9.43
CA LEU A 85 -2.96 6.66 8.70
C LEU A 85 -3.38 6.57 7.23
N SER A 86 -4.67 6.35 6.97
CA SER A 86 -5.21 6.29 5.60
C SER A 86 -4.91 7.57 4.81
N ASN A 87 -5.17 8.73 5.40
CA ASN A 87 -4.92 10.02 4.76
C ASN A 87 -3.43 10.25 4.49
N LEU A 88 -2.54 9.81 5.40
CA LEU A 88 -1.10 9.88 5.21
C LEU A 88 -0.67 9.01 4.02
N LEU A 89 -1.11 7.74 3.98
CA LEU A 89 -0.77 6.82 2.90
C LEU A 89 -1.26 7.34 1.53
N THR A 90 -2.51 7.81 1.45
CA THR A 90 -3.05 8.39 0.21
C THR A 90 -2.31 9.66 -0.22
N LYS A 91 -1.86 10.50 0.72
CA LYS A 91 -1.05 11.69 0.41
C LYS A 91 0.32 11.31 -0.14
N ILE A 92 0.97 10.29 0.45
CA ILE A 92 2.25 9.77 -0.03
C ILE A 92 2.08 9.22 -1.46
N GLU A 93 1.04 8.41 -1.69
CA GLU A 93 0.71 7.87 -3.01
C GLU A 93 0.51 9.00 -4.04
N SER A 94 -0.33 9.99 -3.72
CA SER A 94 -0.58 11.14 -4.59
C SER A 94 0.70 11.92 -4.90
N HIS A 95 1.55 12.15 -3.90
CA HIS A 95 2.83 12.83 -4.11
C HIS A 95 3.76 12.07 -5.07
N ILE A 96 3.82 10.74 -4.96
CA ILE A 96 4.64 9.91 -5.86
C ILE A 96 4.10 10.00 -7.29
N PHE A 97 2.80 9.81 -7.48
CA PHE A 97 2.23 9.74 -8.84
C PHE A 97 2.09 11.11 -9.52
N ILE A 98 1.73 12.15 -8.78
CA ILE A 98 1.52 13.49 -9.33
C ILE A 98 2.84 14.28 -9.35
N ASP A 99 3.42 14.53 -8.18
CA ASP A 99 4.55 15.46 -8.07
C ASP A 99 5.88 14.87 -8.56
N CYS A 100 6.02 13.55 -8.53
CA CYS A 100 7.25 12.87 -8.93
C CYS A 100 7.14 12.26 -10.34
N ILE A 101 6.21 11.33 -10.55
CA ILE A 101 6.07 10.60 -11.81
C ILE A 101 5.51 11.51 -12.90
N SER A 102 4.34 12.12 -12.68
CA SER A 102 3.68 12.91 -13.73
C SER A 102 4.52 14.10 -14.16
N LYS A 103 5.18 14.77 -13.21
CA LYS A 103 6.14 15.83 -13.52
C LYS A 103 7.28 15.37 -14.44
N LYS A 104 7.88 14.20 -14.19
CA LYS A 104 8.94 13.65 -15.05
C LYS A 104 8.41 13.23 -16.42
N LEU A 105 7.20 12.68 -16.49
CA LEU A 105 6.56 12.32 -17.76
C LEU A 105 6.29 13.56 -18.63
N VAL A 106 5.73 14.63 -18.04
CA VAL A 106 5.47 15.90 -18.74
C VAL A 106 6.77 16.52 -19.26
N ASN A 107 7.83 16.53 -18.46
CA ASN A 107 9.14 17.02 -18.89
C ASN A 107 9.74 16.20 -20.06
N ALA A 108 9.31 14.95 -20.21
CA ALA A 108 9.71 14.07 -21.30
C ALA A 108 8.78 14.16 -22.53
N GLY A 109 7.82 15.10 -22.54
CA GLY A 109 6.84 15.29 -23.62
C GLY A 109 5.64 14.35 -23.57
N ILE A 110 5.50 13.56 -22.50
CA ILE A 110 4.40 12.61 -22.31
C ILE A 110 3.32 13.29 -21.47
N ILE A 111 2.07 13.30 -21.93
CA ILE A 111 0.93 13.83 -21.17
C ILE A 111 0.24 12.68 -20.43
N PRO A 112 0.50 12.47 -19.12
CA PRO A 112 -0.17 11.44 -18.34
C PRO A 112 -1.57 11.87 -17.90
N LYS A 113 -2.48 10.91 -17.78
CA LYS A 113 -3.66 11.00 -16.91
C LYS A 113 -3.49 10.02 -15.76
N THR A 114 -3.66 10.47 -14.52
CA THR A 114 -3.49 9.63 -13.34
C THR A 114 -4.82 9.25 -12.71
N ILE A 115 -4.96 8.01 -12.29
CA ILE A 115 -6.06 7.51 -11.47
C ILE A 115 -5.42 6.77 -10.29
N HIS A 116 -5.37 7.40 -9.11
CA HIS A 116 -4.67 6.85 -7.94
C HIS A 116 -3.23 6.43 -8.28
N ASP A 117 -2.93 5.14 -8.14
CA ASP A 117 -1.67 4.46 -8.41
C ASP A 117 -1.48 4.05 -9.88
N SER A 118 -2.34 4.53 -10.78
CA SER A 118 -2.33 4.19 -12.20
C SER A 118 -2.05 5.40 -13.07
N VAL A 119 -1.28 5.19 -14.15
CA VAL A 119 -0.96 6.22 -15.15
C VAL A 119 -1.42 5.76 -16.52
N ILE A 120 -2.24 6.58 -17.16
CA ILE A 120 -2.75 6.39 -18.52
C ILE A 120 -1.94 7.29 -19.45
N ILE A 121 -1.43 6.69 -20.52
CA ILE A 121 -0.63 7.35 -21.55
C ILE A 121 -1.00 6.80 -22.92
N LYS A 122 -0.54 7.48 -23.98
CA LYS A 122 -0.58 6.92 -25.33
C LYS A 122 0.37 5.73 -25.44
N GLN A 123 -0.03 4.73 -26.23
CA GLN A 123 0.74 3.49 -26.41
C GLN A 123 2.16 3.76 -26.95
N GLU A 124 2.34 4.77 -27.80
CA GLU A 124 3.65 5.18 -28.35
C GLU A 124 4.69 5.57 -27.29
N HIS A 125 4.25 6.00 -26.10
CA HIS A 125 5.13 6.41 -25.01
C HIS A 125 5.33 5.33 -23.95
N GLN A 126 4.83 4.11 -24.17
CA GLN A 126 4.79 3.04 -23.16
C GLN A 126 6.17 2.74 -22.57
N GLU A 127 7.16 2.44 -23.41
CA GLU A 127 8.50 2.06 -22.95
C GLU A 127 9.20 3.19 -22.18
N GLN A 128 9.11 4.41 -22.71
CA GLN A 128 9.70 5.59 -22.08
C GLN A 128 9.06 5.87 -20.71
N ALA A 129 7.73 5.76 -20.61
CA ALA A 129 7.02 5.97 -19.36
C ALA A 129 7.36 4.89 -18.31
N LEU A 130 7.45 3.62 -18.71
CA LEU A 130 7.87 2.53 -17.82
C LEU A 130 9.27 2.78 -17.27
N SER A 131 10.21 3.22 -18.13
CA SER A 131 11.56 3.57 -17.72
C SER A 131 11.58 4.72 -16.71
N ILE A 132 10.79 5.79 -16.96
CA ILE A 132 10.67 6.93 -16.05
C ILE A 132 10.10 6.49 -14.69
N ILE A 133 9.02 5.71 -14.67
CA ILE A 133 8.40 5.23 -13.43
C ILE A 133 9.40 4.38 -12.63
N LYS A 134 10.02 3.39 -13.26
CA LYS A 134 11.02 2.53 -12.60
C LYS A 134 12.16 3.35 -12.02
N LYS A 135 12.67 4.34 -12.77
CA LYS A 135 13.72 5.23 -12.30
C LYS A 135 13.29 6.09 -11.11
N VAL A 136 12.06 6.62 -11.09
CA VAL A 136 11.54 7.39 -9.94
C VAL A 136 11.52 6.53 -8.67
N PHE A 137 11.05 5.28 -8.78
CA PHE A 137 11.01 4.38 -7.63
C PHE A 137 12.40 3.93 -7.19
N ASP A 138 13.32 3.66 -8.11
CA ASP A 138 14.71 3.33 -7.78
C ASP A 138 15.46 4.50 -7.13
N ASP A 139 15.29 5.72 -7.66
CA ASP A 139 15.91 6.94 -7.12
C ASP A 139 15.44 7.21 -5.68
N LYS A 140 14.14 7.07 -5.41
CA LYS A 140 13.52 7.48 -4.13
C LYS A 140 13.47 6.39 -3.07
N PHE A 141 13.21 5.16 -3.49
CA PHE A 141 12.89 4.05 -2.58
C PHE A 141 13.85 2.87 -2.72
N LYS A 142 14.75 2.86 -3.72
CA LYS A 142 15.63 1.73 -4.02
C LYS A 142 14.86 0.42 -4.27
N VAL A 143 13.64 0.55 -4.78
CA VAL A 143 12.75 -0.55 -5.13
C VAL A 143 12.38 -0.43 -6.61
N THR A 144 12.29 -1.56 -7.30
CA THR A 144 11.76 -1.62 -8.66
C THR A 144 10.32 -2.11 -8.63
N PRO A 145 9.32 -1.29 -9.02
CA PRO A 145 7.92 -1.68 -8.95
C PRO A 145 7.55 -2.66 -10.07
N SER A 146 6.67 -3.61 -9.74
CA SER A 146 5.98 -4.45 -10.73
C SER A 146 4.76 -3.70 -11.25
N LEU A 147 4.73 -3.43 -12.56
CA LEU A 147 3.66 -2.65 -13.20
C LEU A 147 2.83 -3.55 -14.12
N HIS A 148 1.51 -3.48 -13.99
CA HIS A 148 0.59 -4.17 -14.87
C HIS A 148 0.16 -3.27 -16.03
N ILE A 149 0.38 -3.70 -17.27
CA ILE A 149 0.07 -2.92 -18.47
C ILE A 149 -1.28 -3.39 -19.02
N LYS A 150 -2.24 -2.47 -19.14
CA LYS A 150 -3.56 -2.73 -19.71
C LYS A 150 -3.86 -1.72 -20.81
N LYS A 151 -4.27 -2.22 -21.99
CA LYS A 151 -4.79 -1.36 -23.06
C LYS A 151 -6.23 -0.96 -22.73
N LEU A 152 -6.53 0.33 -22.85
CA LEU A 152 -7.89 0.85 -22.74
C LEU A 152 -8.48 0.87 -24.15
N ASN A 153 -9.42 -0.03 -24.44
CA ASN A 153 -10.15 -0.01 -25.69
C ASN A 153 -11.08 1.21 -25.68
N GLN A 154 -11.02 2.04 -26.72
CA GLN A 154 -12.03 3.07 -26.97
C GLN A 154 -13.23 2.36 -27.60
N ASN A 155 -14.36 2.34 -26.88
CA ASN A 155 -15.66 2.06 -27.48
C ASN A 155 -16.13 3.29 -28.25
#